data_AF-A0A662S4B4-F1
#
_entry.id   AF-A0A662S4B4-F1
#
_cell.length_a   1.000
_cell.length_b   1.000
_cell.length_c   1.000
_cell.angle_alpha   90.00
_cell.angle_beta   90.00
_cell.angle_gamma   90.00
#
_symmetry.space_group_name_H-M   'P 1'
#
loop_
_entity.id
_entity.type
_entity.pdbx_description
1 polymer ?
#
loop_
_entity_poly.entity_id
_entity_poly.type
_entity_poly.pdbx_seq_one_letter_code
_entity_poly.pdbx_strand_id
1 'polypeptide(L)' 'MAKISKKELILATAIEHFSRFGYELTTLDSIAKECSITKPAIYYHYKDKA' A
#
# COMPACT_ATOMS: atom_id res chain seq x y z
N MET A 1 -21.29 -8.81 2.93
CA MET A 1 -19.99 -8.62 2.23
C MET A 1 -18.91 -8.49 3.29
N ALA A 2 -17.81 -9.23 3.17
CA ALA A 2 -16.71 -9.16 4.14
C ALA A 2 -16.00 -7.81 4.05
N LYS A 3 -15.73 -7.18 5.19
CA LYS A 3 -14.97 -5.92 5.25
C LYS A 3 -13.49 -6.23 4.99
N ILE A 4 -12.95 -5.72 3.89
CA ILE A 4 -11.52 -5.84 3.58
C ILE A 4 -10.73 -5.12 4.67
N SER A 5 -9.71 -5.77 5.21
CA SER A 5 -8.83 -5.18 6.22
C SER A 5 -7.91 -4.14 5.59
N LYS A 6 -7.42 -3.18 6.39
CA LYS A 6 -6.43 -2.20 5.92
C LYS A 6 -5.19 -2.87 5.34
N LYS A 7 -4.76 -3.98 5.93
CA LYS A 7 -3.63 -4.79 5.46
C LYS A 7 -3.86 -5.31 4.04
N GLU A 8 -5.03 -5.89 3.78
CA GLU A 8 -5.38 -6.42 2.45
C GLU A 8 -5.52 -5.30 1.42
N LEU A 9 -6.08 -4.15 1.81
CA LEU A 9 -6.16 -2.97 0.94
C LEU A 9 -4.76 -2.47 0.55
N ILE A 10 -3.86 -2.32 1.52
CA ILE A 10 -2.47 -1.91 1.27
C ILE A 10 -1.78 -2.88 0.31
N LEU A 11 -1.95 -4.19 0.51
CA LEU A 11 -1.33 -5.21 -0.32
C LEU A 11 -1.84 -5.16 -1.77
N ALA A 12 -3.16 -5.07 -1.95
CA ALA A 12 -3.77 -5.00 -3.28
C ALA A 12 -3.28 -3.75 -4.04
N THR A 13 -3.30 -2.59 -3.39
CA THR A 13 -2.80 -1.33 -3.95
C THR A 13 -1.31 -1.40 -4.29
N ALA A 14 -0.49 -1.99 -3.41
CA ALA A 14 0.94 -2.14 -3.67
C ALA A 14 1.20 -3.01 -4.91
N ILE A 15 0.50 -4.13 -5.07
CA ILE A 15 0.59 -5.00 -6.24
C ILE A 15 0.22 -4.24 -7.52
N GLU A 16 -0.86 -3.46 -7.48
CA GLU A 16 -1.28 -2.64 -8.61
C GLU A 16 -0.21 -1.60 -8.97
N HIS A 17 0.29 -0.86 -7.98
CA HIS A 17 1.33 0.15 -8.20
C HIS A 17 2.61 -0.46 -8.76
N PHE A 18 3.08 -1.58 -8.21
CA PHE A 18 4.26 -2.27 -8.72
C PHE A 18 4.06 -2.74 -10.16
N SER A 19 2.87 -3.21 -10.51
CA SER A 19 2.55 -3.66 -11.87
C SER A 19 2.48 -2.50 -12.87
N ARG A 20 2.00 -1.32 -12.45
CA ARG A 20 1.79 -0.16 -13.33
C ARG A 20 3.03 0.74 -13.45
N PHE A 21 3.75 0.93 -12.35
CA PHE A 21 4.85 1.90 -12.26
C PHE A 21 6.22 1.25 -12.04
N GLY A 22 6.25 -0.04 -11.71
CA GLY A 22 7.48 -0.72 -11.29
C GLY A 22 7.86 -0.41 -9.83
N TYR A 23 8.81 -1.20 -9.31
CA TYR A 23 9.24 -1.12 -7.92
C TYR A 23 9.86 0.23 -7.55
N GLU A 24 10.72 0.77 -8.41
CA GLU A 24 11.47 2.01 -8.16
C GLU A 24 10.55 3.24 -8.03
N LEU A 25 9.56 3.36 -8.93
CA LEU A 25 8.64 4.50 -8.94
C LEU A 25 7.50 4.37 -7.91
N THR A 26 7.32 3.19 -7.33
CA THR A 26 6.32 2.97 -6.29
C THR A 26 6.85 3.45 -4.93
N THR A 27 6.09 4.31 -4.26
CA THR A 27 6.43 4.82 -2.93
C THR A 27 5.35 4.48 -1.92
N LEU A 28 5.72 4.30 -0.66
CA LEU A 28 4.76 4.08 0.42
C LEU A 28 3.80 5.27 0.59
N ASP A 29 4.23 6.49 0.24
CA ASP A 29 3.37 7.68 0.20
C ASP A 29 2.28 7.57 -0.87
N SER A 30 2.64 7.10 -2.08
CA SER A 30 1.66 6.89 -3.15
C SER A 30 0.61 5.84 -2.79
N ILE A 31 1.04 4.73 -2.16
CA ILE A 31 0.15 3.67 -1.69
C ILE A 31 -0.74 4.18 -0.55
N ALA A 32 -0.18 4.94 0.40
CA ALA A 32 -0.94 5.49 1.51
C ALA A 32 -2.05 6.43 1.03
N LYS A 33 -1.73 7.29 0.05
CA LYS A 33 -2.67 8.21 -0.57
C LYS A 33 -3.83 7.46 -1.23
N GLU A 34 -3.53 6.44 -2.04
CA GLU A 34 -4.54 5.65 -2.74
C GLU A 34 -5.45 4.87 -1.75
N CYS A 35 -4.86 4.31 -0.70
CA CYS A 35 -5.59 3.64 0.37
C CYS A 35 -6.35 4.60 1.31
N SER A 36 -6.25 5.92 1.12
CA SER A 36 -6.80 6.94 2.04
C SER A 36 -6.36 6.74 3.50
N ILE A 37 -5.10 6.40 3.70
CA ILE A 37 -4.47 6.23 5.02
C ILE A 37 -3.19 7.06 5.12
N THR A 38 -2.60 7.09 6.31
CA THR A 38 -1.29 7.72 6.53
C THR A 38 -0.17 6.73 6.28
N LYS A 39 1.01 7.22 5.86
CA LYS A 39 2.21 6.39 5.71
C LYS A 39 2.60 5.66 7.02
N PRO A 40 2.52 6.28 8.23
CA PRO A 40 2.65 5.55 9.50
C PRO A 40 1.69 4.36 9.67
N ALA A 41 0.47 4.43 9.14
CA ALA A 41 -0.46 3.30 9.19
C ALA A 41 0.01 2.12 8.32
N ILE A 42 0.77 2.37 7.25
CA ILE A 42 1.44 1.30 6.50
C ILE A 42 2.54 0.68 7.35
N TYR A 43 3.35 1.50 8.03
CA TYR A 43 4.42 1.02 8.90
C TYR A 43 3.93 0.14 10.06
N TYR A 44 2.67 0.28 10.47
CA TYR A 44 2.03 -0.61 11.44
C TYR A 44 1.84 -2.04 10.90
N HIS A 45 1.70 -2.22 9.58
CA HIS A 45 1.44 -3.49 8.93
C HIS A 45 2.67 -4.07 8.20
N TYR A 46 3.53 -3.21 7.68
CA TYR A 46 4.69 -3.56 6.86
C TYR A 46 5.88 -2.69 7.24
N LYS A 47 7.05 -3.29 7.49
CA LYS A 47 8.23 -2.55 7.98
C LYS A 47 8.83 -1.63 6.92
N ASP A 48 8.80 -2.07 5.68
CA ASP A 48 9.37 -1.36 4.54
C ASP A 48 8.66 -1.78 3.24
N LYS A 49 9.21 -1.34 2.11
CA LYS A 49 8.70 -1.61 0.77
C LYS A 49 9.23 -2.94 0.18
N ALA A 50 10.27 -3.54 0.79
CA ALA A 50 11.04 -4.66 0.24
C ALA A 50 10.50 -6.03 0.63
#